data_AF-A0A7C3L1V3-F1
#
_entry.id   AF-A0A7C3L1V3-F1
#
_cell.length_a   1.000
_cell.length_b   1.000
_cell.length_c   1.000
_cell.angle_alpha   90.00
_cell.angle_beta   90.00
_cell.angle_gamma   90.00
#
_symmetry.space_group_name_H-M   'P 1'
#
loop_
_entity.id
_entity.type
_entity.pdbx_description
1 polymer ?
#
loop_
_entity_poly.entity_id
_entity_poly.type
_entity_poly.pdbx_seq_one_letter_code
_entity_poly.pdbx_strand_id
1 'polypeptide(L)' 'MTAIVVGGSFALTAGGCDNALQGGASGAALGALAGMGLGSLSGNMGKGAAAGAIIGGLGGAILGDQNNRRGD' A
#
# COMPACT_ATOMS: atom_id res chain seq x y z
N MET A 1 7.69 9.07 -15.83
CA MET A 1 8.84 8.37 -15.20
C MET A 1 9.12 8.81 -13.75
N THR A 2 8.37 9.76 -13.18
CA THR A 2 8.58 10.30 -11.83
C THR A 2 7.76 9.64 -10.71
N ALA A 3 6.76 8.81 -11.03
CA ALA A 3 5.82 8.24 -10.05
C ALA A 3 6.43 7.16 -9.13
N ILE A 4 7.47 6.45 -9.57
CA ILE A 4 8.08 5.35 -8.81
C ILE A 4 9.03 5.83 -7.70
N VAL A 5 9.65 7.00 -7.86
CA VAL A 5 10.65 7.54 -6.91
C VAL A 5 10.00 7.95 -5.58
N VAL A 6 8.69 8.27 -5.57
CA VAL A 6 7.95 8.57 -4.33
C VAL A 6 7.64 7.29 -3.52
N GLY A 7 7.49 6.14 -4.18
CA GLY A 7 7.15 4.88 -3.51
C GLY A 7 8.29 4.28 -2.66
N GLY A 8 9.55 4.46 -3.08
CA GLY A 8 10.71 3.90 -2.39
C GLY A 8 10.98 4.55 -1.02
N SER A 9 10.74 5.86 -0.89
CA SER A 9 10.93 6.60 0.37
C SER A 9 9.78 6.39 1.36
N PHE A 10 8.57 6.03 0.89
CA PHE A 10 7.40 5.81 1.74
C PHE A 10 7.26 4.35 2.23
N ALA A 11 7.90 3.39 1.57
CA ALA A 11 8.01 2.03 2.10
C ALA A 11 8.75 2.01 3.46
N LEU A 12 9.65 2.98 3.68
CA LEU A 12 10.33 3.17 4.96
C LEU A 12 9.40 3.69 6.07
N THR A 13 8.32 4.42 5.75
CA THR A 13 7.29 4.84 6.72
C THR A 13 6.19 3.78 6.91
N ALA A 14 5.98 2.88 5.95
CA ALA A 14 5.07 1.74 6.13
C ALA A 14 5.58 0.73 7.18
N GLY A 15 6.89 0.66 7.42
CA GLY A 15 7.50 -0.06 8.54
C GLY A 15 7.28 0.58 9.92
N GLY A 16 6.68 1.78 9.98
CA GLY A 16 6.33 2.48 11.22
C GLY A 16 4.85 2.38 11.61
N CYS A 17 4.06 1.52 10.96
CA CYS A 17 2.68 1.28 11.39
C CYS A 17 2.66 0.38 12.61
N ASP A 18 2.08 0.86 13.72
CA ASP A 18 2.04 0.10 14.96
C ASP A 18 1.02 -1.05 14.93
N ASN A 19 -0.02 -0.95 14.08
CA ASN A 19 -1.15 -1.89 14.12
C ASN A 19 -1.65 -2.31 12.72
N ALA A 20 -2.31 -3.47 12.66
CA ALA A 20 -2.92 -4.03 11.44
C ALA A 20 -3.90 -3.06 10.73
N LEU A 21 -4.68 -2.28 11.49
CA LEU A 21 -5.64 -1.34 10.91
C LEU A 21 -4.95 -0.17 10.20
N GLN A 22 -3.89 0.38 10.82
CA GLN A 22 -3.13 1.50 10.27
C GLN A 22 -2.32 1.05 9.05
N GLY A 23 -1.69 -0.12 9.13
CA GLY A 23 -1.02 -0.76 8.02
C GLY A 23 -1.99 -1.09 6.87
N GLY A 24 -3.18 -1.57 7.18
CA GLY A 24 -4.20 -1.88 6.17
C GLY A 24 -4.78 -0.64 5.48
N ALA A 25 -5.05 0.42 6.22
CA ALA A 25 -5.56 1.66 5.66
C ALA A 25 -4.51 2.37 4.78
N SER A 26 -3.27 2.48 5.28
CA SER A 26 -2.16 3.09 4.53
C SER A 26 -1.77 2.23 3.32
N GLY A 27 -1.71 0.92 3.49
CA GLY A 27 -1.47 -0.04 2.43
C GLY A 27 -2.56 -0.01 1.35
N ALA A 28 -3.83 0.11 1.72
CA ALA A 28 -4.92 0.24 0.75
C ALA A 28 -4.84 1.55 -0.03
N ALA A 29 -4.54 2.67 0.64
CA ALA A 29 -4.38 3.96 -0.03
C ALA A 29 -3.19 3.95 -1.01
N LEU A 30 -2.04 3.42 -0.57
CA LEU A 30 -0.83 3.28 -1.39
C LEU A 30 -1.03 2.31 -2.55
N GLY A 31 -1.65 1.18 -2.26
CA GLY A 31 -1.99 0.17 -3.25
C GLY A 31 -2.97 0.72 -4.29
N ALA A 32 -3.98 1.49 -3.87
CA ALA A 32 -4.91 2.15 -4.79
C ALA A 32 -4.18 3.13 -5.71
N LEU A 33 -3.27 3.95 -5.16
CA LEU A 33 -2.49 4.92 -5.92
C LEU A 33 -1.57 4.23 -6.94
N ALA A 34 -0.82 3.21 -6.50
CA ALA A 34 0.06 2.43 -7.36
C ALA A 34 -0.72 1.66 -8.43
N GLY A 35 -1.84 1.05 -8.03
CA GLY A 35 -2.76 0.33 -8.89
C GLY A 35 -3.45 1.24 -9.90
N MET A 36 -3.77 2.49 -9.54
CA MET A 36 -4.29 3.50 -10.46
C MET A 36 -3.25 3.86 -11.53
N GLY A 37 -1.98 4.03 -11.10
CA GLY A 37 -0.85 4.24 -12.00
C GLY A 37 -0.67 3.10 -13.00
N LEU A 38 -0.70 1.84 -12.53
CA LEU A 38 -0.61 0.66 -13.38
C LEU A 38 -1.85 0.46 -14.27
N GLY A 39 -3.05 0.66 -13.71
CA GLY A 39 -4.32 0.55 -14.42
C GLY A 39 -4.48 1.60 -15.51
N SER A 40 -3.87 2.79 -15.35
CA SER A 40 -3.85 3.83 -16.37
C SER A 40 -3.14 3.40 -17.65
N LEU A 41 -2.08 2.58 -17.53
CA LEU A 41 -1.34 2.04 -18.68
C LEU A 41 -2.15 1.00 -19.46
N SER A 42 -3.03 0.26 -18.78
CA SER A 42 -3.90 -0.76 -19.38
C SER A 42 -5.29 -0.22 -19.79
N GLY A 43 -5.54 1.09 -19.65
CA GLY A 43 -6.84 1.71 -19.94
C GLY A 43 -7.94 1.39 -18.93
N ASN A 44 -7.62 0.74 -17.81
CA ASN A 44 -8.56 0.32 -16.76
C ASN A 44 -8.11 0.85 -15.39
N MET A 45 -8.09 2.17 -15.27
CA MET A 45 -7.62 2.89 -14.08
C MET A 45 -8.38 2.47 -12.81
N GLY A 46 -9.72 2.37 -12.87
CA GLY A 46 -10.53 1.98 -11.71
C GLY A 46 -10.30 0.54 -11.24
N LYS A 47 -10.09 -0.38 -12.19
CA LYS A 47 -9.82 -1.80 -11.87
C LYS A 47 -8.43 -1.97 -11.27
N GLY A 48 -7.45 -1.23 -11.79
CA GLY A 48 -6.11 -1.17 -11.22
C GLY A 48 -6.10 -0.59 -9.81
N ALA A 49 -6.82 0.52 -9.58
CA ALA A 49 -6.95 1.12 -8.26
C ALA A 49 -7.63 0.17 -7.26
N ALA A 50 -8.72 -0.50 -7.63
CA ALA A 50 -9.40 -1.45 -6.76
C ALA A 50 -8.51 -2.67 -6.42
N ALA A 51 -7.86 -3.27 -7.42
CA ALA A 51 -6.96 -4.40 -7.21
C ALA A 51 -5.76 -3.99 -6.33
N GLY A 52 -5.19 -2.83 -6.61
CA GLY A 52 -4.11 -2.25 -5.83
C GLY A 52 -4.54 -1.98 -4.38
N ALA A 53 -5.72 -1.42 -4.16
CA ALA A 53 -6.24 -1.14 -2.82
C ALA A 53 -6.42 -2.42 -1.99
N ILE A 54 -6.95 -3.47 -2.61
CA ILE A 54 -7.17 -4.76 -1.93
C ILE A 54 -5.82 -5.40 -1.57
N ILE A 55 -4.91 -5.52 -2.54
CA ILE A 55 -3.62 -6.16 -2.32
C ILE A 55 -2.77 -5.34 -1.33
N GLY A 56 -2.73 -4.02 -1.51
CA GLY A 56 -2.02 -3.11 -0.63
C GLY A 56 -2.62 -3.10 0.78
N GLY A 57 -3.94 -3.14 0.91
CA GLY A 57 -4.62 -3.17 2.21
C GLY A 57 -4.39 -4.46 2.98
N LEU A 58 -4.48 -5.61 2.31
CA LEU A 58 -4.15 -6.90 2.92
C LEU A 58 -2.67 -6.98 3.30
N GLY A 59 -1.77 -6.62 2.38
CA GLY A 59 -0.33 -6.65 2.63
C GLY A 59 0.09 -5.70 3.75
N GLY A 60 -0.46 -4.49 3.76
CA GLY A 60 -0.22 -3.50 4.80
C GLY A 60 -0.79 -3.92 6.16
N ALA A 61 -1.96 -4.54 6.20
CA ALA A 61 -2.53 -5.05 7.45
C ALA A 61 -1.67 -6.16 8.06
N ILE A 62 -1.19 -7.10 7.23
CA ILE A 62 -0.29 -8.18 7.65
C ILE A 62 1.05 -7.62 8.15
N LEU A 63 1.61 -6.62 7.46
CA LEU A 63 2.86 -5.98 7.92
C LEU A 63 2.66 -5.23 9.23
N GLY A 64 1.58 -4.45 9.38
CA GLY A 64 1.28 -3.73 10.62
C GLY A 64 1.02 -4.67 11.80
N ASP A 65 0.35 -5.79 11.56
CA ASP A 65 0.12 -6.84 12.55
C ASP A 65 1.42 -7.54 12.98
N GLN A 66 2.37 -7.71 12.06
CA GLN A 66 3.70 -8.22 12.37
C GLN A 66 4.56 -7.20 13.13
N ASN A 67 4.46 -5.91 12.81
CA ASN A 67 5.20 -4.87 13.51
C ASN A 67 4.74 -4.74 14.97
N ASN A 68 3.42 -4.78 15.20
CA ASN A 68 2.83 -4.80 16.54
C ASN A 68 3.43 -5.93 17.40
N ARG A 69 3.42 -7.16 16.89
CA ARG A 69 3.90 -8.35 17.63
C ARG A 69 5.42 -8.40 17.84
N ARG A 70 6.20 -7.60 17.12
CA ARG A 70 7.66 -7.53 17.29
C ARG A 70 8.09 -6.45 18.28
N GLY A 71 7.19 -5.52 18.62
CA GLY A 71 7.46 -4.44 19.56
C GLY A 71 7.22 -4.80 21.04
N ASP A 72 6.52 -5.91 21.30
CA ASP A 72 6.32 -6.54 22.63
C ASP A 72 7.41 -7.59 22.93
#